data_AF-A0A940VC07-F1
#
_entry.id   AF-A0A940VC07-F1
#
_cell.length_a   1.000
_cell.length_b   1.000
_cell.length_c   1.000
_cell.angle_alpha   90.00
_cell.angle_beta   90.00
_cell.angle_gamma   90.00
#
_symmetry.space_group_name_H-M   'P 1'
#
loop_
_entity.id
_entity.type
_entity.pdbx_description
1 polymer ?
#
loop_
_entity_poly.entity_id
_entity_poly.type
_entity_poly.pdbx_seq_one_letter_code
_entity_poly.pdbx_strand_id
1 'polypeptide(L)'
;ERINRRWHDSPNFIVGYNLLLSAGLRPNVLMEPTAVRRWTDPTLEAAVARAKRHLHLDDDRHDGAIREVLHRRLVLADGIYRWPDGMRSALIWWDKA
;
A
#
# COMPACT_ATOMS: atom_id res chain seq x y z
N GLU A 1 3.48 13.12 6.28
CA GLU A 1 4.16 13.31 7.58
C GLU A 1 4.12 12.02 8.40
N ARG A 2 5.17 11.73 9.19
CA ARG A 2 5.22 10.60 10.14
C ARG A 2 5.03 11.19 11.55
N ILE A 3 3.91 10.93 12.21
CA ILE A 3 3.65 11.44 13.56
C ILE A 3 4.30 10.51 14.60
N ASN A 4 5.62 10.65 14.85
CA ASN A 4 6.48 9.82 15.73
C ASN A 4 7.41 8.79 15.02
N ARG A 5 7.71 8.99 13.74
CA ARG A 5 8.66 8.19 12.93
C ARG A 5 8.27 6.72 12.70
N ARG A 6 7.13 6.20 13.19
CA ARG A 6 6.65 4.85 12.83
C ARG A 6 5.81 4.90 11.55
N TRP A 7 5.74 3.77 10.84
CA TRP A 7 4.99 3.68 9.57
C TRP A 7 3.47 3.85 9.80
N HIS A 8 2.97 3.30 10.91
CA HIS A 8 1.57 3.40 11.33
C HIS A 8 1.16 4.79 11.84
N ASP A 9 2.10 5.72 11.94
CA ASP A 9 1.85 7.07 12.43
C ASP A 9 1.38 8.05 11.35
N SER A 10 1.18 7.55 10.13
CA SER A 10 0.41 8.29 9.13
C SER A 10 -1.08 7.96 9.36
N PRO A 11 -1.98 8.95 9.46
CA PRO A 11 -3.41 8.70 9.48
C PRO A 11 -3.77 7.99 8.17
N ASN A 12 -3.87 6.66 8.24
CA ASN A 12 -4.32 5.83 7.15
C ASN A 12 -5.74 5.35 7.47
N PHE A 13 -6.42 4.87 6.44
CA PHE A 13 -7.80 4.38 6.54
C PHE A 13 -8.00 3.45 7.75
N ILE A 14 -7.09 2.52 8.00
CA ILE A 14 -7.19 1.54 9.09
C ILE A 14 -7.17 2.23 10.45
N VAL A 15 -6.27 3.19 10.66
CA VAL A 15 -6.17 3.93 11.93
C VAL A 15 -7.40 4.81 12.16
N GLY A 16 -7.78 5.60 11.14
CA GLY A 16 -8.92 6.52 11.25
C GLY A 16 -10.25 5.79 11.45
N TYR A 17 -10.48 4.69 10.72
CA TYR A 17 -11.70 3.90 10.83
C TYR A 17 -11.84 3.25 12.21
N ASN A 18 -10.77 2.64 12.73
CA ASN A 18 -10.80 2.02 14.06
C ASN A 18 -11.00 3.06 15.18
N LEU A 19 -10.47 4.27 15.03
CA LEU A 19 -10.71 5.35 15.99
C LEU A 19 -12.19 5.74 16.03
N LEU A 20 -12.85 5.88 14.87
CA LEU A 20 -14.28 6.19 14.79
C LEU A 20 -15.13 5.11 15.47
N LEU A 21 -14.83 3.83 15.22
CA LEU A 21 -15.50 2.71 15.89
C LEU A 21 -15.31 2.75 17.42
N SER A 22 -14.09 3.05 17.87
CA SER A 22 -13.77 3.14 19.30
C SER A 22 -14.49 4.31 19.98
N ALA A 23 -14.81 5.37 19.22
CA ALA A 23 -15.63 6.48 19.66
C ALA A 23 -17.15 6.19 19.63
N GLY A 24 -17.56 4.96 19.31
CA GLY A 24 -18.96 4.55 19.23
C GLY A 24 -19.66 4.93 17.92
N LEU A 25 -18.95 5.54 16.97
CA LEU A 25 -19.49 5.89 15.66
C LEU A 25 -19.52 4.67 14.75
N ARG A 26 -20.51 4.60 13.87
CA ARG A 26 -20.65 3.54 12.85
C ARG A 26 -20.57 4.15 11.45
N PRO A 27 -19.37 4.59 11.02
CA PRO A 27 -19.22 5.29 9.75
C PRO A 27 -19.46 4.37 8.55
N ASN A 28 -20.06 4.94 7.51
CA ASN A 28 -20.16 4.34 6.20
C ASN A 28 -18.80 4.45 5.48
N VAL A 29 -18.51 3.46 4.64
CA VAL A 29 -17.29 3.43 3.82
C VAL A 29 -17.66 3.13 2.38
N LEU A 30 -17.17 3.98 1.48
CA LEU A 30 -17.21 3.75 0.04
C LEU A 30 -15.77 3.61 -0.46
N MET A 31 -15.43 2.41 -0.90
CA MET A 31 -14.15 2.14 -1.53
C MET A 31 -14.25 2.47 -3.02
N GLU A 32 -13.25 3.15 -3.56
CA GLU A 32 -13.21 3.35 -5.00
C GLU A 32 -13.10 2.00 -5.75
N PRO A 33 -13.87 1.85 -6.85
CA PRO A 33 -13.94 0.58 -7.56
C PRO A 33 -12.61 0.24 -8.25
N THR A 34 -11.89 1.26 -8.70
CA THR A 34 -10.60 1.17 -9.36
C THR A 34 -9.49 1.79 -8.50
N ALA A 35 -8.27 1.29 -8.64
CA ALA A 35 -7.13 1.91 -7.98
C ALA A 35 -6.80 3.25 -8.63
N VAL A 36 -6.65 4.30 -7.81
CA VAL A 36 -6.24 5.65 -8.23
C VAL A 36 -4.81 5.66 -8.73
N ARG A 37 -3.97 4.84 -8.11
CA ARG A 37 -2.53 4.81 -8.41
C ARG A 37 -1.98 3.42 -8.22
N ARG A 38 -1.15 2.99 -9.17
CA ARG A 38 -0.32 1.79 -9.04
C ARG A 38 1.11 2.22 -8.76
N TRP A 39 1.83 1.42 -7.99
CA TRP A 39 3.27 1.57 -7.91
C TRP A 39 3.90 1.17 -9.24
N THR A 40 4.94 1.87 -9.65
CA THR A 40 5.63 1.62 -10.92
C THR A 40 7.14 1.69 -10.77
N ASP A 41 7.85 0.69 -11.31
CA ASP A 41 9.32 0.61 -11.29
C ASP A 41 9.88 0.52 -12.71
N PRO A 42 10.97 1.24 -13.03
CA PRO A 42 11.59 1.18 -14.36
C PRO A 42 12.21 -0.19 -14.67
N THR A 43 12.63 -0.94 -13.64
CA THR A 43 13.27 -2.24 -13.80
C THR A 43 12.81 -3.23 -12.72
N LEU A 44 12.98 -4.52 -12.98
CA LEU A 44 12.71 -5.56 -11.99
C LEU A 44 13.59 -5.36 -10.73
N GLU A 45 14.83 -4.95 -10.90
CA GLU A 45 15.75 -4.66 -9.79
C GLU A 45 15.28 -3.48 -8.93
N ALA A 46 14.74 -2.43 -9.55
CA ALA A 46 14.12 -1.33 -8.81
C ALA A 46 12.91 -1.80 -8.00
N ALA A 47 12.11 -2.72 -8.56
CA ALA A 47 10.98 -3.34 -7.86
C ALA A 47 11.42 -4.23 -6.70
N VAL A 48 12.46 -5.04 -6.87
CA VAL A 48 13.07 -5.85 -5.80
C VAL A 48 13.57 -4.93 -4.67
N ALA A 49 14.32 -3.88 -5.01
CA ALA A 49 14.80 -2.92 -4.02
C ALA A 49 13.64 -2.23 -3.26
N ARG A 50 12.53 -1.90 -3.94
CA ARG A 50 11.33 -1.37 -3.28
C ARG A 50 10.69 -2.40 -2.33
N ALA A 51 10.59 -3.66 -2.75
CA ALA A 51 10.02 -4.73 -1.93
C ALA A 51 10.82 -4.89 -0.64
N LYS A 52 12.15 -4.95 -0.73
CA LYS A 52 13.04 -5.06 0.44
C LYS A 52 12.87 -3.91 1.42
N ARG A 53 12.78 -2.67 0.91
CA ARG A 53 12.51 -1.49 1.75
C ARG A 53 11.16 -1.56 2.47
N HIS A 54 10.12 -2.07 1.82
CA HIS A 54 8.79 -2.23 2.44
C HIS A 54 8.72 -3.39 3.44
N LEU A 55 9.51 -4.43 3.22
CA LEU A 55 9.59 -5.61 4.08
C LEU A 55 10.62 -5.46 5.21
N HIS A 56 11.34 -4.34 5.27
CA HIS A 56 12.43 -4.10 6.22
C HIS A 56 13.48 -5.22 6.23
N LEU A 57 13.89 -5.65 5.03
CA LEU A 57 14.91 -6.67 4.86
C LEU A 57 16.28 -5.99 4.67
N ASP A 58 17.20 -6.29 5.58
CA ASP A 58 18.55 -5.73 5.59
C ASP A 58 19.59 -6.63 4.90
N ASP A 59 19.18 -7.82 4.45
CA ASP A 59 20.02 -8.79 3.73
C ASP A 59 19.38 -9.27 2.42
N ASP A 60 20.12 -10.11 1.69
CA ASP A 60 19.74 -10.62 0.36
C ASP A 60 19.21 -12.06 0.40
N ARG A 61 18.99 -12.62 1.60
CA ARG A 61 18.58 -14.03 1.77
C ARG A 61 17.30 -14.36 1.02
N HIS A 62 16.42 -13.38 0.87
CA HIS A 62 15.11 -13.54 0.26
C HIS A 62 15.04 -13.03 -1.20
N ASP A 63 16.12 -12.51 -1.77
CA ASP A 63 16.10 -11.85 -3.09
C ASP A 63 15.64 -12.79 -4.20
N GLY A 64 16.05 -14.07 -4.17
CA GLY A 64 15.59 -15.07 -5.13
C GLY A 64 14.07 -15.24 -5.11
N ALA A 65 13.49 -15.41 -3.92
CA ALA A 65 12.05 -15.58 -3.74
C ALA A 65 11.28 -14.30 -4.10
N ILE A 66 11.79 -13.13 -3.71
CA ILE A 66 11.20 -11.83 -4.06
C ILE A 66 11.19 -11.66 -5.58
N ARG A 67 12.32 -11.91 -6.25
CA ARG A 67 12.43 -11.76 -7.70
C ARG A 67 11.48 -12.72 -8.43
N GLU A 68 11.38 -13.97 -7.99
CA GLU A 68 10.44 -14.96 -8.57
C GLU A 68 8.98 -14.50 -8.45
N VAL A 69 8.57 -14.01 -7.27
CA VAL A 69 7.21 -13.49 -7.05
C VAL A 69 6.94 -12.27 -7.92
N LEU A 70 7.86 -11.31 -7.93
CA LEU A 70 7.71 -10.08 -8.71
C LEU A 70 7.68 -10.35 -10.21
N HIS A 71 8.52 -11.26 -10.72
CA HIS A 71 8.51 -11.66 -12.12
C HIS A 71 7.14 -12.22 -12.55
N ARG A 72 6.48 -13.00 -11.68
CA ARG A 72 5.14 -13.56 -11.98
C ARG A 72 3.99 -12.56 -11.85
N ARG A 73 4.16 -11.51 -11.06
CA ARG A 73 3.05 -10.64 -10.61
C ARG A 73 3.09 -9.24 -11.20
N LEU A 74 4.27 -8.72 -11.54
CA LEU A 74 4.40 -7.41 -12.16
C LEU A 74 3.95 -7.47 -13.62
N VAL A 75 3.27 -6.40 -14.04
CA VAL A 75 2.82 -6.24 -15.42
C VAL A 75 3.74 -5.23 -16.09
N LEU A 76 4.47 -5.64 -17.13
CA LEU A 76 5.22 -4.71 -17.96
C LEU A 76 4.26 -4.00 -18.91
N ALA A 77 4.12 -2.69 -18.78
CA ALA A 77 3.27 -1.87 -19.64
C ALA A 77 3.99 -0.55 -19.92
N ASP A 78 4.03 -0.11 -21.17
CA ASP A 78 4.70 1.14 -21.58
C ASP A 78 6.18 1.21 -21.14
N GLY A 79 6.86 0.06 -21.15
CA GLY A 79 8.27 -0.04 -20.74
C GLY A 79 8.53 0.10 -19.24
N ILE A 80 7.48 0.14 -18.40
CA ILE A 80 7.59 0.24 -16.94
C ILE A 80 6.86 -0.94 -16.26
N TYR A 81 7.42 -1.47 -15.18
CA TYR A 81 6.77 -2.52 -14.39
C TYR A 81 5.70 -1.90 -13.49
N ARG A 82 4.45 -2.35 -13.63
CA ARG A 82 3.30 -1.96 -12.81
C ARG A 82 3.00 -3.02 -11.78
N TRP A 83 2.83 -2.60 -10.54
CA TRP A 83 2.39 -3.48 -9.46
C TRP A 83 0.90 -3.83 -9.63
N PRO A 84 0.50 -5.09 -9.39
CA PRO A 84 -0.90 -5.50 -9.46
C PRO A 84 -1.73 -4.80 -8.37
N ASP A 85 -1.08 -4.51 -7.24
CA ASP A 85 -1.67 -3.85 -6.10
C ASP A 85 -1.68 -2.33 -6.35
N GLY A 86 -2.88 -1.76 -6.31
CA GLY A 86 -3.07 -0.33 -6.46
C GLY A 86 -3.57 0.29 -5.17
N MET A 87 -3.16 1.52 -4.91
CA MET A 87 -3.71 2.34 -3.84
C MET A 87 -5.13 2.74 -4.23
N ARG A 88 -6.09 2.43 -3.37
CA ARG A 88 -7.49 2.83 -3.51
C ARG A 88 -7.78 3.92 -2.50
N SER A 89 -8.52 4.94 -2.91
CA SER A 89 -9.10 5.88 -1.95
C SER A 89 -10.33 5.25 -1.32
N ALA A 90 -10.63 5.69 -0.10
CA ALA A 90 -11.84 5.35 0.62
C ALA A 90 -12.48 6.66 1.11
N LEU A 91 -13.77 6.85 0.81
CA LEU A 91 -14.56 7.90 1.43
C LEU A 91 -15.18 7.33 2.70
N ILE A 92 -14.91 7.99 3.83
CA ILE A 92 -15.51 7.67 5.12
C ILE A 92 -16.42 8.83 5.50
N TRP A 93 -17.68 8.53 5.85
CA TRP A 93 -18.61 9.52 6.36
C TRP A 93 -19.51 8.94 7.44
N TRP A 94 -20.03 9.81 8.30
CA TRP A 94 -20.97 9.47 9.35
C TRP A 94 -21.86 10.67 9.60
N ASP A 95 -23.06 10.41 10.09
CA ASP A 95 -23.93 11.46 10.58
C ASP A 95 -23.45 11.91 11.96
N LYS A 96 -23.56 13.21 12.23
CA LYS A 96 -23.37 13.70 13.60
C LYS A 96 -24.45 13.10 14.49
N ALA A 97 -24.04 12.62 15.66
CA ALA A 97 -24.96 12.24 16.73
C ALA A 97 -25.80 13.45 17.17
#